data_AF-A0A4R1K9Z5-F1
#
_entry.id   AF-A0A4R1K9Z5-F1
#
_cell.length_a   1.000
_cell.length_b   1.000
_cell.length_c   1.000
_cell.angle_alpha   90.00
_cell.angle_beta   90.00
_cell.angle_gamma   90.00
#
_symmetry.space_group_name_H-M   'P 1'
#
loop_
_entity.id
_entity.type
_entity.pdbx_description
1 polymer ?
#
loop_
_entity_poly.entity_id
_entity_poly.type
_entity_poly.pdbx_seq_one_letter_code
_entity_poly.pdbx_strand_id
1 'polypeptide(L)'
;MITVSNILIRKQSCMSQSDFDVLFKQSYEAAKDLITREFDDSFLEKYQNYSFYIDQLVEFLDSVPEKSEHIISQTKNLLAEHKKVLNRLENEKTEIGKKISDKICNEHIRQKYTAKSIQSALLNKKI
;
A
#
# COMPACT_ATOMS: atom_id res chain seq x y z
N MET A 1 -34.93 -51.04 18.47
CA MET A 1 -35.46 -49.81 17.83
C MET A 1 -34.39 -48.75 17.95
N ILE A 2 -33.95 -48.24 16.80
CA ILE A 2 -32.87 -47.26 16.65
C ILE A 2 -33.49 -45.86 16.77
N THR A 3 -32.99 -45.01 17.66
CA THR A 3 -33.20 -43.56 17.57
C THR A 3 -31.87 -42.89 17.24
N VAL A 4 -31.80 -42.50 15.97
CA VAL A 4 -30.68 -41.86 15.29
C VAL A 4 -30.43 -40.47 15.88
N SER A 5 -29.16 -40.19 16.14
CA SER A 5 -28.60 -38.94 16.62
C SER A 5 -28.96 -37.74 15.73
N ASN A 6 -29.64 -36.74 16.29
CA ASN A 6 -29.74 -35.40 15.69
C ASN A 6 -28.52 -34.57 16.09
N ILE A 7 -27.38 -34.81 15.44
CA ILE A 7 -26.27 -33.85 15.45
C ILE A 7 -26.51 -32.91 14.27
N LEU A 8 -27.05 -31.74 14.59
CA LEU A 8 -27.19 -30.62 13.68
C LEU A 8 -25.78 -30.06 13.40
N ILE A 9 -25.07 -30.64 12.43
CA ILE A 9 -23.81 -30.09 11.93
C ILE A 9 -24.14 -28.78 11.23
N ARG A 10 -23.90 -27.65 11.92
CA ARG A 10 -23.84 -26.32 11.30
C ARG A 10 -22.89 -26.42 10.11
N LYS A 11 -23.40 -26.21 8.89
CA LYS A 11 -22.57 -25.87 7.73
C LYS A 11 -21.92 -24.53 8.01
N GLN A 12 -20.79 -24.55 8.69
CA GLN A 12 -19.79 -23.50 8.62
C GLN A 12 -19.32 -23.52 7.17
N SER A 13 -19.55 -22.45 6.42
CA SER A 13 -18.93 -22.26 5.10
C SER A 13 -17.44 -22.07 5.32
N CYS A 14 -16.75 -23.19 5.52
CA CYS A 14 -15.31 -23.28 5.63
C CYS A 14 -14.76 -22.91 4.26
N MET A 15 -14.23 -21.69 4.13
CA MET A 15 -13.44 -21.33 2.96
C MET A 15 -12.29 -22.33 2.85
N SER A 16 -12.12 -22.92 1.67
CA SER A 16 -11.20 -24.04 1.49
C SER A 16 -9.77 -23.57 1.26
N GLN A 17 -8.81 -24.49 1.38
CA GLN A 17 -7.40 -24.22 1.09
C GLN A 17 -7.17 -23.69 -0.34
N SER A 18 -8.03 -24.07 -1.30
CA SER A 18 -8.04 -23.49 -2.65
C SER A 18 -8.31 -21.98 -2.65
N ASP A 19 -9.17 -21.51 -1.75
CA ASP A 19 -9.57 -20.10 -1.67
C ASP A 19 -8.40 -19.28 -1.10
N PHE A 20 -7.69 -19.83 -0.12
CA PHE A 20 -6.42 -19.28 0.35
C PHE A 20 -5.41 -19.11 -0.78
N ASP A 21 -5.17 -20.17 -1.56
CA ASP A 21 -4.13 -20.14 -2.60
C ASP A 21 -4.45 -19.08 -3.68
N VAL A 22 -5.74 -18.87 -3.99
CA VAL A 22 -6.18 -17.82 -4.91
C VAL A 22 -5.94 -16.43 -4.31
N LEU A 23 -6.42 -16.18 -3.08
CA LEU A 23 -6.26 -14.89 -2.41
C LEU A 23 -4.79 -14.54 -2.17
N PHE A 24 -3.99 -15.53 -1.75
CA PHE A 24 -2.56 -15.39 -1.59
C PHE A 24 -1.91 -15.00 -2.92
N LYS A 25 -2.19 -15.73 -4.00
CA LYS A 25 -1.60 -15.45 -5.31
C LYS A 25 -1.96 -14.05 -5.81
N GLN A 26 -3.21 -13.65 -5.68
CA GLN A 26 -3.67 -12.30 -6.05
C GLN A 26 -2.94 -11.22 -5.24
N SER A 27 -2.88 -11.40 -3.92
CA SER A 27 -2.19 -10.47 -3.01
C SER A 27 -0.69 -10.38 -3.32
N TYR A 28 -0.05 -11.51 -3.59
CA TYR A 28 1.38 -11.61 -3.82
C TYR A 28 1.80 -10.99 -5.15
N GLU A 29 1.07 -11.27 -6.23
CA GLU A 29 1.33 -10.64 -7.54
C GLU A 29 1.02 -9.14 -7.50
N ALA A 30 -0.06 -8.72 -6.83
CA ALA A 30 -0.34 -7.31 -6.63
C ALA A 30 0.75 -6.59 -5.82
N ALA A 31 1.29 -7.22 -4.78
CA ALA A 31 2.42 -6.67 -4.03
C ALA A 31 3.67 -6.51 -4.93
N LYS A 32 3.99 -7.52 -5.75
CA LYS A 32 5.11 -7.46 -6.68
C LYS A 32 4.96 -6.35 -7.72
N ASP A 33 3.77 -6.20 -8.30
CA ASP A 33 3.48 -5.11 -9.23
C ASP A 33 3.70 -3.75 -8.55
N LEU A 34 3.20 -3.56 -7.33
CA LEU A 34 3.38 -2.31 -6.57
C LEU A 34 4.83 -2.01 -6.18
N ILE A 35 5.69 -3.02 -6.06
CA ILE A 35 7.11 -2.80 -5.74
C ILE A 35 7.86 -2.18 -6.92
N THR A 36 7.49 -2.51 -8.16
CA THR A 36 8.23 -2.08 -9.36
C THR A 36 7.51 -1.03 -10.20
N ARG A 37 6.19 -0.94 -10.09
CA ARG A 37 5.33 0.01 -10.84
C ARG A 37 5.71 1.45 -10.54
N GLU A 38 5.55 2.34 -11.53
CA GLU A 38 5.74 3.78 -11.36
C GLU A 38 4.56 4.43 -10.60
N PHE A 39 4.79 5.58 -9.97
CA PHE A 39 3.72 6.36 -9.34
C PHE A 39 2.96 7.17 -10.40
N ASP A 40 2.13 6.47 -11.18
CA ASP A 40 1.25 7.04 -12.20
C ASP A 40 -0.21 7.20 -11.70
N ASP A 41 -1.09 7.72 -12.55
CA ASP A 41 -2.50 7.94 -12.23
C ASP A 41 -3.26 6.65 -11.86
N SER A 42 -2.76 5.49 -12.31
CA SER A 42 -3.36 4.17 -12.02
C SER A 42 -2.81 3.53 -10.73
N PHE A 43 -1.73 4.06 -10.17
CA PHE A 43 -1.07 3.49 -8.99
C PHE A 43 -2.01 3.36 -7.81
N LEU A 44 -2.84 4.40 -7.56
CA LEU A 44 -3.77 4.41 -6.44
C LEU A 44 -4.82 3.29 -6.57
N GLU A 45 -5.36 3.08 -7.77
CA GLU A 45 -6.32 2.01 -8.03
C GLU A 45 -5.69 0.63 -7.80
N LYS A 46 -4.45 0.43 -8.25
CA LYS A 46 -3.71 -0.82 -8.00
C LYS A 46 -3.43 -1.04 -6.52
N TYR A 47 -3.10 0.02 -5.79
CA TYR A 47 -2.91 -0.05 -4.34
C TYR A 47 -4.21 -0.42 -3.61
N GLN A 48 -5.33 0.16 -4.02
CA GLN A 48 -6.65 -0.18 -3.46
C GLN A 48 -7.01 -1.65 -3.71
N ASN A 49 -6.76 -2.15 -4.92
CA ASN A 49 -6.97 -3.56 -5.24
C ASN A 49 -6.08 -4.48 -4.39
N TYR A 50 -4.81 -4.12 -4.20
CA TYR A 50 -3.92 -4.84 -3.30
C TYR A 50 -4.44 -4.85 -1.85
N SER A 51 -4.84 -3.69 -1.33
CA SER A 51 -5.42 -3.56 0.02
C SER A 51 -6.63 -4.45 0.17
N PHE A 52 -7.53 -4.46 -0.82
CA PHE A 52 -8.71 -5.31 -0.83
C PHE A 52 -8.36 -6.80 -0.73
N TYR A 53 -7.37 -7.27 -1.51
CA TYR A 53 -6.95 -8.68 -1.41
C TYR A 53 -6.33 -9.02 -0.05
N ILE A 54 -5.58 -8.08 0.55
CA ILE A 54 -5.04 -8.25 1.91
C ILE A 54 -6.16 -8.35 2.93
N ASP A 55 -7.18 -7.49 2.85
CA ASP A 55 -8.33 -7.53 3.76
C ASP A 55 -9.06 -8.88 3.66
N GLN A 56 -9.30 -9.37 2.44
CA GLN A 56 -9.89 -10.70 2.22
C GLN A 56 -9.02 -11.82 2.78
N LEU A 57 -7.70 -11.73 2.65
CA LEU A 57 -6.79 -12.74 3.20
C LEU A 57 -6.80 -12.73 4.72
N VAL A 58 -6.90 -11.55 5.36
CA VAL A 58 -7.04 -11.42 6.81
C VAL A 58 -8.35 -12.05 7.28
N GLU A 59 -9.46 -11.73 6.63
CA GLU A 59 -10.77 -12.34 6.93
C GLU A 59 -10.73 -13.87 6.79
N PHE A 60 -10.08 -14.38 5.73
CA PHE A 60 -9.87 -15.81 5.56
C PHE A 60 -9.08 -16.40 6.73
N LEU A 61 -7.94 -15.82 7.09
CA LEU A 61 -7.07 -16.31 8.16
C LEU A 61 -7.76 -16.30 9.53
N ASP A 62 -8.65 -15.34 9.77
CA ASP A 62 -9.47 -15.27 10.98
C ASP A 62 -10.56 -16.34 10.99
N SER A 63 -11.11 -16.68 9.82
CA SER A 63 -12.13 -17.72 9.67
C SER A 63 -11.59 -19.15 9.82
N VAL A 64 -10.28 -19.35 9.59
CA VAL A 64 -9.65 -20.68 9.65
C VAL A 64 -9.21 -21.01 11.09
N PRO A 65 -9.82 -22.04 11.72
CA PRO A 65 -9.55 -22.38 13.12
C PRO A 65 -8.13 -22.93 13.32
N GLU A 66 -7.60 -23.67 12.34
CA GLU A 66 -6.26 -24.26 12.40
C GLU A 66 -5.51 -23.96 11.10
N LYS A 67 -4.41 -23.22 11.20
CA LYS A 67 -3.59 -22.85 10.05
C LYS A 67 -2.61 -23.98 9.75
N SER A 68 -2.63 -24.51 8.52
CA SER A 68 -1.61 -25.45 8.07
C SER A 68 -0.24 -24.79 7.99
N GLU A 69 0.83 -25.59 8.07
CA GLU A 69 2.20 -25.08 7.88
C GLU A 69 2.37 -24.37 6.52
N HIS A 70 1.65 -24.82 5.49
CA HIS A 70 1.61 -24.17 4.18
C HIS A 70 1.08 -22.73 4.27
N ILE A 71 -0.09 -22.53 4.90
CA ILE A 71 -0.69 -21.20 5.10
C ILE A 71 0.25 -20.31 5.91
N ILE A 72 0.85 -20.83 6.97
CA ILE A 72 1.80 -20.09 7.81
C ILE A 72 3.02 -19.65 6.98
N SER A 73 3.61 -20.57 6.21
CA SER A 73 4.78 -20.31 5.37
C SER A 73 4.49 -19.25 4.31
N GLN A 74 3.38 -19.39 3.58
CA GLN A 74 2.99 -18.44 2.55
C GLN A 74 2.67 -17.06 3.13
N THR A 75 1.98 -16.99 4.27
CA THR A 75 1.68 -15.72 4.93
C THR A 75 2.95 -14.99 5.36
N LYS A 76 3.98 -15.71 5.84
CA LYS A 76 5.30 -15.12 6.15
C LYS A 76 5.97 -14.54 4.91
N ASN A 77 5.89 -15.22 3.78
CA ASN A 77 6.43 -14.73 2.52
C ASN A 77 5.69 -13.48 2.04
N LEU A 78 4.36 -13.46 2.11
CA LEU A 78 3.58 -12.29 1.75
C LEU A 78 3.87 -11.10 2.69
N LEU A 79 4.08 -11.35 3.98
CA LEU A 79 4.47 -10.31 4.94
C LEU A 79 5.81 -9.67 4.55
N ALA A 80 6.76 -10.45 4.04
CA ALA A 80 8.03 -9.91 3.54
C ALA A 80 7.82 -8.98 2.34
N GLU A 81 6.96 -9.34 1.39
CA GLU A 81 6.63 -8.47 0.25
C GLU A 81 5.84 -7.22 0.69
N HIS A 82 4.89 -7.36 1.62
CA HIS A 82 4.15 -6.23 2.17
C HIS A 82 5.10 -5.19 2.79
N LYS A 83 6.13 -5.63 3.54
CA LYS A 83 7.15 -4.74 4.09
C LYS A 83 7.92 -3.98 3.00
N LYS A 84 8.18 -4.60 1.85
CA LYS A 84 8.84 -3.92 0.72
C LYS A 84 7.93 -2.86 0.11
N VAL A 85 6.64 -3.15 -0.07
CA VAL A 85 5.64 -2.16 -0.50
C VAL A 85 5.61 -0.98 0.47
N LEU A 86 5.53 -1.24 1.78
CA LEU A 86 5.52 -0.21 2.81
C LEU A 86 6.78 0.67 2.75
N ASN A 87 7.96 0.06 2.76
CA ASN A 87 9.23 0.80 2.68
C ASN A 87 9.30 1.69 1.43
N ARG A 88 8.81 1.19 0.29
CA ARG A 88 8.77 1.97 -0.96
C ARG A 88 7.85 3.19 -0.82
N LEU A 89 6.66 3.02 -0.25
CA LEU A 89 5.71 4.13 -0.02
C LEU A 89 6.27 5.18 0.96
N GLU A 90 6.94 4.74 2.03
CA GLU A 90 7.58 5.64 2.99
C GLU A 90 8.73 6.43 2.36
N ASN A 91 9.55 5.78 1.54
CA ASN A 91 10.61 6.42 0.78
C ASN A 91 10.05 7.46 -0.18
N GLU A 92 9.02 7.12 -0.96
CA GLU A 92 8.42 8.06 -1.91
C GLU A 92 7.77 9.25 -1.19
N LYS A 93 7.06 9.02 -0.09
CA LYS A 93 6.50 10.09 0.75
C LYS A 93 7.59 11.07 1.21
N THR A 94 8.74 10.54 1.62
CA THR A 94 9.88 11.34 2.08
C THR A 94 10.48 12.15 0.93
N GLU A 95 10.69 11.53 -0.24
CA GLU A 95 11.22 12.20 -1.43
C GLU A 95 10.28 13.28 -1.97
N ILE A 96 8.97 13.03 -2.02
CA ILE A 96 7.97 14.04 -2.38
C ILE A 96 8.02 15.21 -1.41
N GLY A 97 8.06 14.94 -0.10
CA GLY A 97 8.16 15.99 0.92
C GLY A 97 9.40 16.86 0.77
N LYS A 98 10.55 16.25 0.45
CA LYS A 98 11.80 16.96 0.16
C LYS A 98 11.68 17.82 -1.10
N LYS A 99 11.19 17.26 -2.21
CA LYS A 99 11.00 17.99 -3.48
C LYS A 99 10.08 19.20 -3.31
N ILE A 100 9.00 19.06 -2.53
CA ILE A 100 8.10 20.19 -2.21
C ILE A 100 8.84 21.27 -1.43
N SER A 101 9.56 20.88 -0.38
CA SER A 101 10.32 21.80 0.47
C SER A 101 11.38 22.57 -0.34
N ASP A 102 12.14 21.86 -1.18
CA ASP A 102 13.14 22.45 -2.06
C ASP A 102 12.49 23.44 -3.05
N LYS A 103 11.34 23.08 -3.63
CA LYS A 103 10.61 23.96 -4.55
C LYS A 103 10.12 25.24 -3.86
N ILE A 104 9.61 25.14 -2.63
CA ILE A 104 9.21 26.30 -1.83
C ILE A 104 10.41 27.20 -1.51
N CYS A 105 11.52 26.60 -1.08
CA CYS A 105 12.75 27.34 -0.76
C CYS A 105 13.28 28.08 -1.99
N ASN A 106 13.38 27.39 -3.12
CA ASN A 106 13.84 27.97 -4.38
C ASN A 106 12.94 29.12 -4.85
N GLU A 107 11.62 28.96 -4.71
CA GLU A 107 10.67 30.01 -5.05
C GLU A 107 10.80 31.22 -4.12
N HIS A 108 10.99 31.00 -2.82
CA HIS A 108 11.23 32.08 -1.86
C HIS A 108 12.52 32.86 -2.18
N ILE A 109 13.60 32.14 -2.49
CA ILE A 109 14.87 32.72 -2.93
C ILE A 109 14.64 33.57 -4.18
N ARG A 110 13.98 33.01 -5.20
CA ARG A 110 13.67 33.71 -6.46
C ARG A 110 12.94 35.02 -6.19
N GLN A 111 11.86 34.98 -5.41
CA GLN A 111 11.08 36.17 -5.04
C GLN A 111 11.92 37.22 -4.30
N LYS A 112 12.76 36.79 -3.34
CA LYS A 112 13.64 37.68 -2.58
C LYS A 112 14.62 38.43 -3.49
N TYR A 113 15.25 37.75 -4.45
CA TYR A 113 16.19 38.38 -5.37
C TYR A 113 15.50 39.24 -6.44
N THR A 114 14.33 38.83 -6.94
CA THR A 114 13.51 39.66 -7.83
C THR A 114 13.09 40.96 -7.15
N ALA A 115 12.60 40.88 -5.90
CA ALA A 115 12.21 42.06 -5.13
C ALA A 115 13.38 43.04 -4.91
N LYS A 116 14.56 42.52 -4.54
CA LYS A 116 15.78 43.32 -4.41
C LYS A 116 16.17 44.00 -5.72
N SER A 117 16.14 43.26 -6.84
CA SER A 117 16.47 43.79 -8.16
C SER A 117 15.53 44.93 -8.58
N ILE A 118 14.23 44.76 -8.39
CA ILE A 118 13.22 45.80 -8.67
C ILE A 118 13.46 47.03 -7.80
N GLN A 119 13.70 46.84 -6.51
CA GLN A 119 13.94 47.95 -5.57
C GLN A 119 15.18 48.76 -5.96
N SER A 120 16.28 48.09 -6.30
CA SER A 120 17.50 48.75 -6.81
C SER A 120 17.23 49.51 -8.10
N ALA A 121 16.47 48.93 -9.04
CA ALA A 121 16.12 49.60 -10.30
C ALA A 121 15.26 50.86 -10.10
N LEU A 122 14.34 50.84 -9.13
CA LEU A 122 13.50 52.00 -8.79
C LEU A 122 14.28 53.12 -8.11
N LEU A 123 15.23 52.78 -7.22
CA LEU A 123 16.10 53.76 -6.57
C LEU A 123 17.00 54.48 -7.59
N ASN A 124 17.58 53.73 -8.53
CA ASN A 124 18.44 54.29 -9.57
C ASN A 124 17.71 55.20 -10.58
N LYS A 125 16.40 55.11 -10.71
CA LYS A 125 15.58 55.98 -11.57
C LYS A 125 15.16 57.30 -10.92
N LYS A 126 15.30 57.43 -9.59
CA LYS A 126 14.93 58.64 -8.84
C LYS A 126 16.09 59.63 -8.66
N ILE A 127 17.28 59.27 -9.15
CA ILE A 127 18.48 60.12 -9.23
C ILE A 127 18.57 60.66 -10.65
#